data_AF-A0A4Y9ZWP8-F1
#
_entry.id   AF-A0A4Y9ZWP8-F1
#
_cell.length_a   1.000
_cell.length_b   1.000
_cell.length_c   1.000
_cell.angle_alpha   90.00
_cell.angle_beta   90.00
_cell.angle_gamma   90.00
#
_symmetry.space_group_name_H-M   'P 1'
#
loop_
_entity.id
_entity.type
_entity.pdbx_description
1 polymer ?
#
loop_
_entity_poly.entity_id
_entity_poly.type
_entity_poly.pdbx_seq_one_letter_code
_entity_poly.pdbx_strand_id
1 'polypeptide(L)'
;MSISLATEQQVAIAAVRRACTLTTSVFNKLVNNETLVKGDKSPVTVADFAAQAVVNTILAQAFPSDPIVGEEEAADLRVNPELCSRVVELANEALQGELGIGEMAEWGLGSPRSEDALLEAIDRGNYEGGRKGRMWTLDPIDGTKGFLRGEQYAVCLALLVDARVELGIIGCPN
;
A
#
# COMPACT_ATOMS: atom_id res chain seq x y z
N MET A 1 4.77 -27.02 15.02
CA MET A 1 3.81 -27.11 13.91
C MET A 1 4.03 -25.87 13.07
N SER A 2 4.37 -26.00 11.78
CA SER A 2 4.39 -24.83 10.88
C SER A 2 2.95 -24.43 10.61
N ILE A 3 2.60 -23.17 10.88
CA ILE A 3 1.33 -22.61 10.46
C ILE A 3 1.36 -22.54 8.93
N SER A 4 0.33 -23.06 8.26
CA SER A 4 0.18 -22.86 6.81
C SER A 4 -0.21 -21.41 6.57
N LEU A 5 0.57 -20.69 5.76
CA LEU A 5 0.35 -19.28 5.42
C LEU A 5 -0.07 -19.10 3.96
N ALA A 6 -0.72 -20.11 3.36
CA ALA A 6 -1.05 -20.12 1.94
C ALA A 6 -2.00 -18.96 1.56
N THR A 7 -3.02 -18.70 2.39
CA THR A 7 -3.95 -17.59 2.18
C THR A 7 -3.26 -16.25 2.35
N GLU A 8 -2.48 -16.09 3.42
CA GLU A 8 -1.69 -14.89 3.70
C GLU A 8 -0.74 -14.57 2.55
N GLN A 9 -0.04 -15.58 2.04
CA GLN A 9 0.86 -15.43 0.91
C GLN A 9 0.11 -14.96 -0.33
N GLN A 10 -1.04 -15.55 -0.64
CA GLN A 10 -1.81 -15.17 -1.83
C GLN A 10 -2.35 -13.74 -1.74
N VAL A 11 -2.91 -13.37 -0.58
CA VAL A 11 -3.41 -12.01 -0.31
C VAL A 11 -2.27 -11.01 -0.37
N ALA A 12 -1.13 -11.29 0.28
CA ALA A 12 0.03 -10.40 0.30
C ALA A 12 0.62 -10.20 -1.09
N ILE A 13 0.70 -11.26 -1.91
CA ILE A 13 1.13 -11.16 -3.31
C ILE A 13 0.18 -10.27 -4.12
N ALA A 14 -1.13 -10.43 -3.96
CA ALA A 14 -2.12 -9.58 -4.64
C ALA A 14 -1.98 -8.11 -4.22
N ALA A 15 -1.86 -7.85 -2.90
CA ALA A 15 -1.70 -6.51 -2.36
C ALA A 15 -0.44 -5.82 -2.87
N VAL A 16 0.72 -6.48 -2.75
CA VAL A 16 2.00 -5.94 -3.24
C VAL A 16 1.97 -5.72 -4.74
N ARG A 17 1.39 -6.64 -5.53
CA ARG A 17 1.28 -6.48 -6.98
C ARG A 17 0.46 -5.26 -7.36
N ARG A 18 -0.66 -5.00 -6.68
CA ARG A 18 -1.49 -3.81 -6.92
C ARG A 18 -0.75 -2.52 -6.57
N ALA A 19 -0.03 -2.51 -5.46
CA ALA A 19 0.85 -1.40 -5.09
C ALA A 19 1.99 -1.19 -6.09
N CYS A 20 2.59 -2.25 -6.64
CA CYS A 20 3.62 -2.16 -7.68
C CYS A 20 3.08 -1.52 -8.98
N THR A 21 1.88 -1.93 -9.41
CA THR A 21 1.21 -1.33 -10.57
C THR A 21 0.90 0.15 -10.32
N LEU A 22 0.42 0.49 -9.12
CA LEU A 22 0.16 1.86 -8.72
C LEU A 22 1.43 2.71 -8.75
N THR A 23 2.48 2.29 -8.08
CA THR A 23 3.75 3.04 -7.97
C THR A 23 4.40 3.25 -9.34
N THR A 24 4.35 2.24 -10.22
CA THR A 24 4.76 2.36 -11.63
C THR A 24 3.91 3.38 -12.40
N SER A 25 2.59 3.37 -12.21
CA SER A 25 1.66 4.34 -12.82
C SER A 25 1.96 5.76 -12.35
N VAL A 26 2.17 5.94 -11.04
CA VAL A 26 2.52 7.24 -10.45
C VAL A 26 3.85 7.74 -10.99
N PHE A 27 4.88 6.91 -11.03
CA PHE A 27 6.17 7.26 -11.60
C PHE A 27 6.03 7.77 -13.04
N ASN A 28 5.32 7.02 -13.89
CA ASN A 28 5.11 7.39 -15.28
C ASN A 28 4.25 8.66 -15.44
N LYS A 29 3.20 8.83 -14.63
CA LYS A 29 2.29 9.98 -14.74
C LYS A 29 2.88 11.26 -14.16
N LEU A 30 3.62 11.18 -13.06
CA LEU A 30 3.95 12.33 -12.23
C LEU A 30 5.43 12.68 -12.24
N VAL A 31 6.31 11.69 -12.40
CA VAL A 31 7.77 11.90 -12.45
C VAL A 31 8.20 12.10 -13.92
N ASN A 32 7.84 11.18 -14.82
CA ASN A 32 8.24 11.27 -16.22
C ASN A 32 7.57 12.43 -16.99
N ASN A 33 6.33 12.81 -16.64
CA ASN A 33 5.63 13.92 -17.29
C ASN A 33 5.79 15.27 -16.56
N GLU A 34 6.76 15.38 -15.63
CA GLU A 34 7.09 16.59 -14.83
C GLU A 34 5.89 17.28 -14.15
N THR A 35 4.78 16.57 -13.94
CA THR A 35 3.50 17.22 -13.59
C THR A 35 3.48 17.72 -12.13
N LEU A 36 4.36 17.20 -11.27
CA LEU A 36 4.46 17.57 -9.84
C LEU A 36 5.75 18.31 -9.44
N VAL A 37 6.59 18.75 -10.38
CA VAL A 37 7.88 19.40 -10.03
C VAL A 37 7.70 20.85 -9.56
N LYS A 38 6.50 21.43 -9.68
CA LYS A 38 6.22 22.82 -9.28
C LYS A 38 5.29 22.91 -8.08
N GLY A 39 5.86 22.77 -6.88
CA GLY A 39 5.37 23.49 -5.71
C GLY A 39 4.80 22.67 -4.56
N ASP A 40 4.40 21.41 -4.77
CA ASP A 40 3.72 20.63 -3.73
C ASP A 40 4.37 19.27 -3.45
N LYS A 41 4.08 18.77 -2.24
CA LYS A 41 4.65 17.58 -1.61
C LYS A 41 4.87 16.45 -2.64
N SER A 42 6.13 16.02 -2.70
CA SER A 42 6.78 15.15 -3.70
C SER A 42 5.89 14.05 -4.31
N PRO A 43 6.07 13.69 -5.61
CA PRO A 43 5.41 12.54 -6.23
C PRO A 43 5.61 11.23 -5.46
N VAL A 44 6.64 11.13 -4.61
CA VAL A 44 6.81 10.01 -3.68
C VAL A 44 5.71 9.98 -2.62
N THR A 45 5.42 11.11 -1.97
CA THR A 45 4.39 11.23 -0.92
C THR A 45 3.02 10.77 -1.41
N VAL A 46 2.63 11.14 -2.63
CA VAL A 46 1.37 10.68 -3.23
C VAL A 46 1.38 9.16 -3.43
N ALA A 47 2.50 8.62 -3.89
CA ALA A 47 2.67 7.19 -4.15
C ALA A 47 2.67 6.38 -2.85
N ASP A 48 3.34 6.86 -1.80
CA ASP A 48 3.39 6.25 -0.46
C ASP A 48 1.99 6.09 0.13
N PHE A 49 1.25 7.20 0.25
CA PHE A 49 -0.12 7.18 0.78
C PHE A 49 -1.05 6.26 -0.02
N ALA A 50 -0.98 6.33 -1.35
CA ALA A 50 -1.87 5.56 -2.19
C ALA A 50 -1.52 4.06 -2.19
N ALA A 51 -0.23 3.70 -2.17
CA ALA A 51 0.21 2.32 -2.00
C ALA A 51 -0.21 1.74 -0.64
N GLN A 52 -0.03 2.50 0.45
CA GLN A 52 -0.48 2.09 1.77
C GLN A 52 -2.00 1.91 1.83
N ALA A 53 -2.78 2.83 1.26
CA ALA A 53 -4.24 2.72 1.20
C ALA A 53 -4.71 1.45 0.49
N VAL A 54 -4.08 1.10 -0.64
CA VAL A 54 -4.39 -0.12 -1.41
C VAL A 54 -4.07 -1.36 -0.60
N VAL A 55 -2.85 -1.48 -0.07
CA VAL A 55 -2.42 -2.66 0.67
C VAL A 55 -3.27 -2.85 1.93
N ASN A 56 -3.50 -1.77 2.69
CA ASN A 56 -4.27 -1.85 3.93
C ASN A 56 -5.74 -2.17 3.66
N THR A 57 -6.33 -1.69 2.56
CA THR A 57 -7.70 -2.06 2.15
C THR A 57 -7.81 -3.57 1.94
N ILE A 58 -6.86 -4.16 1.19
CA ILE A 58 -6.86 -5.58 0.86
C ILE A 58 -6.65 -6.43 2.11
N LEU A 59 -5.69 -6.05 2.96
CA LEU A 59 -5.42 -6.73 4.22
C LEU A 59 -6.59 -6.61 5.21
N ALA A 60 -7.22 -5.43 5.30
CA ALA A 60 -8.37 -5.23 6.18
C ALA A 60 -9.56 -6.10 5.79
N GLN A 61 -9.76 -6.33 4.49
CA GLN A 61 -10.84 -7.16 3.99
C GLN A 61 -10.56 -8.66 4.20
N ALA A 62 -9.31 -9.10 3.98
CA ALA A 62 -8.92 -10.50 4.15
C ALA A 62 -8.70 -10.90 5.62
N PHE A 63 -8.15 -9.99 6.43
CA PHE A 63 -7.76 -10.20 7.83
C PHE A 63 -8.24 -9.03 8.72
N PRO A 64 -9.57 -8.90 8.98
CA PRO A 64 -10.13 -7.74 9.66
C PRO A 64 -9.63 -7.51 11.09
N SER A 65 -9.06 -8.53 11.74
CA SER A 65 -8.52 -8.43 13.10
C SER A 65 -7.01 -8.24 13.16
N ASP A 66 -6.29 -8.37 12.04
CA ASP A 66 -4.84 -8.22 12.03
C ASP A 66 -4.49 -6.72 12.07
N PRO A 67 -3.66 -6.28 13.04
CA PRO A 67 -3.10 -4.94 13.07
C PRO A 67 -2.01 -4.77 12.00
N ILE A 68 -1.79 -3.52 11.58
CA ILE A 68 -0.82 -3.17 10.54
C ILE A 68 0.07 -2.05 11.08
N VAL A 69 1.38 -2.23 10.94
CA VAL A 69 2.39 -1.19 11.14
C VAL A 69 2.73 -0.64 9.76
N GLY A 70 2.33 0.59 9.46
CA GLY A 70 2.67 1.32 8.24
C GLY A 70 3.56 2.53 8.53
N GLU A 71 4.08 3.16 7.49
CA GLU A 71 4.88 4.40 7.62
C GLU A 71 3.99 5.65 7.63
N GLU A 72 2.88 5.63 6.89
CA GLU A 72 2.08 6.83 6.61
C GLU A 72 0.86 6.99 7.52
N GLU A 73 0.49 8.23 7.82
CA GLU A 73 -0.72 8.57 8.60
C GLU A 73 -1.62 9.55 7.82
N ALA A 74 -2.95 9.35 7.85
CA ALA A 74 -3.86 10.17 7.04
C ALA A 74 -4.07 11.60 7.58
N ALA A 75 -3.41 11.99 8.67
CA ALA A 75 -3.49 13.35 9.23
C ALA A 75 -3.12 14.43 8.20
N ASP A 76 -2.08 14.19 7.39
CA ASP A 76 -1.62 15.11 6.34
C ASP A 76 -2.63 15.26 5.19
N LEU A 77 -3.38 14.20 4.89
CA LEU A 77 -4.41 14.20 3.84
C LEU A 77 -5.64 15.00 4.27
N ARG A 78 -6.03 14.90 5.54
CA ARG A 78 -7.19 15.63 6.09
C ARG A 78 -7.03 17.14 6.06
N VAL A 79 -5.79 17.63 6.11
CA VAL A 79 -5.48 19.07 6.05
C VAL A 79 -5.09 19.55 4.66
N ASN A 80 -4.97 18.65 3.68
CA ASN A 80 -4.64 18.96 2.30
C ASN A 80 -5.61 18.25 1.32
N PRO A 81 -6.76 18.88 0.99
CA PRO A 81 -7.77 18.29 0.11
C PRO A 81 -7.28 17.95 -1.30
N GLU A 82 -6.33 18.73 -1.85
CA GLU A 82 -5.78 18.48 -3.19
C GLU A 82 -4.93 17.20 -3.20
N LEU A 83 -4.06 17.05 -2.21
CA LEU A 83 -3.29 15.83 -2.00
C LEU A 83 -4.22 14.63 -1.75
N CYS A 84 -5.22 14.79 -0.87
CA CYS A 84 -6.20 13.75 -0.56
C CYS A 84 -6.91 13.27 -1.83
N SER A 85 -7.44 14.21 -2.63
CA SER A 85 -8.14 13.89 -3.87
C SER A 85 -7.26 13.08 -4.83
N ARG A 86 -5.97 13.44 -4.95
CA ARG A 86 -5.03 12.72 -5.81
C ARG A 86 -4.72 11.31 -5.30
N VAL A 87 -4.53 11.14 -4.00
CA VAL A 87 -4.34 9.82 -3.36
C VAL A 87 -5.57 8.94 -3.57
N VAL A 88 -6.77 9.49 -3.35
CA VAL A 88 -8.05 8.79 -3.53
C VAL A 88 -8.24 8.34 -4.97
N GLU A 89 -7.94 9.19 -5.95
CA GLU A 89 -8.02 8.86 -7.38
C GLU A 89 -7.11 7.68 -7.73
N LEU A 90 -5.82 7.77 -7.36
CA LEU A 90 -4.80 6.77 -7.70
C LEU A 90 -5.05 5.43 -6.99
N ALA A 91 -5.42 5.46 -5.71
CA ALA A 91 -5.75 4.25 -4.96
C ALA A 91 -6.97 3.54 -5.58
N ASN A 92 -7.99 4.31 -5.97
CA ASN A 92 -9.18 3.77 -6.63
C ASN A 92 -8.89 3.19 -8.02
N GLU A 93 -8.04 3.84 -8.82
CA GLU A 93 -7.58 3.31 -10.11
C GLU A 93 -6.94 1.93 -9.92
N ALA A 94 -6.07 1.78 -8.91
CA ALA A 94 -5.43 0.51 -8.62
C ALA A 94 -6.40 -0.56 -8.07
N LEU A 95 -7.35 -0.19 -7.20
CA LEU A 95 -8.32 -1.14 -6.63
C LEU A 95 -9.36 -1.60 -7.66
N GLN A 96 -9.76 -0.75 -8.60
CA GLN A 96 -10.81 -1.04 -9.58
C GLN A 96 -10.33 -1.74 -10.85
N GLY A 97 -9.02 -1.79 -11.10
CA GLY A 97 -8.50 -2.49 -12.28
C GLY A 97 -8.94 -3.96 -12.33
N GLU A 98 -9.07 -4.52 -13.53
CA GLU A 98 -9.51 -5.91 -13.76
C GLU A 98 -8.76 -6.91 -12.88
N LEU A 99 -9.46 -7.94 -12.40
CA LEU A 99 -8.86 -8.97 -11.54
C LEU A 99 -7.83 -9.78 -12.32
N GLY A 100 -6.60 -9.78 -11.83
CA GLY A 100 -5.51 -10.60 -12.32
C GLY A 100 -5.51 -12.01 -11.74
N ILE A 101 -4.55 -12.82 -12.20
CA ILE A 101 -4.41 -14.21 -11.75
C ILE A 101 -4.11 -14.27 -10.25
N GLY A 102 -4.95 -15.02 -9.52
CA GLY A 102 -4.81 -15.22 -8.07
C GLY A 102 -5.40 -14.09 -7.23
N GLU A 103 -6.04 -13.10 -7.83
CA GLU A 103 -6.78 -12.05 -7.13
C GLU A 103 -8.25 -12.43 -6.95
N MET A 104 -8.84 -12.01 -5.83
CA MET A 104 -10.23 -12.28 -5.50
C MET A 104 -10.97 -10.98 -5.23
N ALA A 105 -12.17 -10.83 -5.80
CA ALA A 105 -13.05 -9.68 -5.54
C ALA A 105 -13.37 -9.53 -4.04
N GLU A 106 -13.42 -10.66 -3.33
CA GLU A 106 -13.69 -10.75 -1.89
C GLU A 106 -12.68 -9.99 -1.04
N TRP A 107 -11.46 -9.73 -1.53
CA TRP A 107 -10.45 -8.91 -0.85
C TRP A 107 -10.59 -7.42 -1.15
N GLY A 108 -11.74 -7.03 -1.69
CA GLY A 108 -12.09 -5.65 -1.92
C GLY A 108 -11.55 -5.05 -3.22
N LEU A 109 -11.15 -5.92 -4.15
CA LEU A 109 -10.72 -5.58 -5.51
C LEU A 109 -11.92 -5.53 -6.47
N GLY A 110 -11.82 -4.70 -7.51
CA GLY A 110 -12.83 -4.53 -8.54
C GLY A 110 -13.96 -3.55 -8.17
N SER A 111 -13.80 -2.76 -7.11
CA SER A 111 -14.79 -1.75 -6.71
C SER A 111 -14.14 -0.52 -6.06
N PRO A 112 -14.72 0.69 -6.24
CA PRO A 112 -14.25 1.90 -5.58
C PRO A 112 -14.36 1.84 -4.05
N ARG A 113 -13.57 2.69 -3.42
CA ARG A 113 -13.69 3.10 -2.02
C ARG A 113 -13.98 4.58 -1.92
N SER A 114 -14.79 4.94 -0.93
CA SER A 114 -14.98 6.34 -0.55
C SER A 114 -13.67 6.92 -0.02
N GLU A 115 -13.56 8.24 -0.04
CA GLU A 115 -12.45 8.97 0.57
C GLU A 115 -12.26 8.57 2.05
N ASP A 116 -13.34 8.60 2.84
CA ASP A 116 -13.30 8.20 4.26
C ASP A 116 -12.74 6.79 4.46
N ALA A 117 -13.17 5.83 3.62
CA ALA A 117 -12.72 4.45 3.73
C ALA A 117 -11.23 4.29 3.41
N LEU A 118 -10.69 5.09 2.48
CA LEU A 118 -9.26 5.07 2.17
C LEU A 118 -8.43 5.74 3.26
N LEU A 119 -8.91 6.85 3.85
CA LEU A 119 -8.25 7.50 4.98
C LEU A 119 -8.24 6.59 6.21
N GLU A 120 -9.34 5.89 6.50
CA GLU A 120 -9.42 4.86 7.54
C GLU A 120 -8.47 3.69 7.26
N ALA A 121 -8.34 3.28 5.98
CA ALA A 121 -7.39 2.24 5.61
C ALA A 121 -5.94 2.67 5.83
N ILE A 122 -5.58 3.92 5.54
CA ILE A 122 -4.24 4.46 5.83
C ILE A 122 -3.98 4.41 7.34
N ASP A 123 -4.89 4.96 8.15
CA ASP A 123 -4.74 5.01 9.62
C ASP A 123 -4.76 3.64 10.31
N ARG A 124 -5.23 2.60 9.62
CA ARG A 124 -5.08 1.21 10.10
C ARG A 124 -3.60 0.81 10.24
N GLY A 125 -2.70 1.54 9.57
CA GLY A 125 -1.24 1.43 9.69
C GLY A 125 -0.67 1.98 11.00
N ASN A 126 -1.47 2.63 11.86
CA ASN A 126 -0.96 3.33 13.05
C ASN A 126 -0.66 2.38 14.24
N TYR A 127 -0.54 1.07 14.02
CA TYR A 127 -0.16 0.17 15.09
C TYR A 127 1.33 0.34 15.42
N GLU A 128 1.66 0.56 16.70
CA GLU A 128 3.05 0.77 17.15
C GLU A 128 3.91 -0.51 17.10
N GLY A 129 3.29 -1.67 16.89
CA GLY A 129 3.96 -2.97 16.95
C GLY A 129 4.03 -3.56 18.36
N GLY A 130 4.70 -4.70 18.49
CA GLY A 130 4.81 -5.38 19.78
C GLY A 130 5.62 -6.67 19.73
N ARG A 131 5.96 -7.19 20.92
CA ARG A 131 6.73 -8.44 21.08
C ARG A 131 5.87 -9.71 20.96
N LYS A 132 4.55 -9.57 20.97
CA LYS A 132 3.59 -10.68 21.02
C LYS A 132 2.45 -10.44 20.05
N GLY A 133 1.83 -11.52 19.60
CA GLY A 133 0.69 -11.46 18.70
C GLY A 133 1.11 -11.43 17.23
N ARG A 134 0.11 -11.29 16.38
CA ARG A 134 0.23 -11.31 14.92
C ARG A 134 0.02 -9.90 14.38
N MET A 135 0.86 -9.46 13.45
CA MET A 135 0.78 -8.14 12.82
C MET A 135 1.39 -8.13 11.43
N TRP A 136 0.90 -7.26 10.56
CA TRP A 136 1.55 -6.94 9.29
C TRP A 136 2.44 -5.72 9.46
N THR A 137 3.52 -5.66 8.68
CA THR A 137 4.38 -4.47 8.57
C THR A 137 4.51 -4.11 7.10
N LEU A 138 4.31 -2.84 6.78
CA LEU A 138 4.33 -2.32 5.42
C LEU A 138 5.27 -1.13 5.32
N ASP A 139 6.18 -1.19 4.35
CA ASP A 139 6.86 -0.03 3.80
C ASP A 139 6.35 0.13 2.35
N PRO A 140 5.54 1.17 2.08
CA PRO A 140 4.88 1.33 0.78
C PRO A 140 5.88 1.59 -0.35
N ILE A 141 7.00 2.29 -0.08
CA ILE A 141 8.09 2.54 -1.04
C ILE A 141 9.43 2.58 -0.30
N ASP A 142 10.07 1.41 -0.17
CA ASP A 142 11.45 1.34 0.29
C ASP A 142 12.38 1.84 -0.83
N GLY A 143 13.25 2.78 -0.50
CA GLY A 143 14.15 3.43 -1.46
C GLY A 143 13.51 4.61 -2.20
N THR A 144 12.75 5.46 -1.51
CA THR A 144 12.13 6.70 -2.04
C THR A 144 13.02 7.58 -2.95
N LYS A 145 14.32 7.70 -2.64
CA LYS A 145 15.28 8.43 -3.51
C LYS A 145 15.53 7.73 -4.84
N GLY A 146 15.57 6.40 -4.83
CA GLY A 146 15.69 5.59 -6.03
C GLY A 146 14.44 5.72 -6.89
N PHE A 147 13.25 5.64 -6.27
CA PHE A 147 11.98 5.90 -6.94
C PHE A 147 11.97 7.25 -7.66
N LEU A 148 12.35 8.35 -6.98
CA LEU A 148 12.38 9.69 -7.58
C LEU A 148 13.38 9.84 -8.74
N ARG A 149 14.43 9.02 -8.78
CA ARG A 149 15.46 9.04 -9.83
C ARG A 149 15.16 8.09 -11.00
N GLY A 150 14.09 7.29 -10.91
CA GLY A 150 13.86 6.19 -11.84
C GLY A 150 14.88 5.05 -11.69
N GLU A 151 15.49 4.94 -10.52
CA GLU A 151 16.37 3.83 -10.14
C GLU A 151 15.53 2.73 -9.44
N GLN A 152 16.16 1.90 -8.62
CA GLN A 152 15.49 0.79 -7.93
C GLN A 152 14.74 1.27 -6.68
N TYR A 153 13.59 0.66 -6.42
CA TYR A 153 12.78 0.80 -5.20
C TYR A 153 11.98 -0.49 -5.01
N ALA A 154 11.37 -0.66 -3.83
CA ALA A 154 10.55 -1.82 -3.55
C ALA A 154 9.27 -1.46 -2.78
N VAL A 155 8.23 -2.28 -2.94
CA VAL A 155 7.08 -2.32 -2.03
C VAL A 155 7.29 -3.50 -1.09
N CYS A 156 7.38 -3.27 0.22
CA CYS A 156 7.76 -4.30 1.18
C CYS A 156 6.63 -4.60 2.15
N LEU A 157 6.17 -5.87 2.19
CA LEU A 157 5.13 -6.33 3.11
C LEU A 157 5.61 -7.58 3.84
N ALA A 158 5.47 -7.60 5.16
CA ALA A 158 5.78 -8.77 5.97
C ALA A 158 4.69 -9.07 7.00
N LEU A 159 4.59 -10.35 7.36
CA LEU A 159 3.77 -10.83 8.46
C LEU A 159 4.68 -11.27 9.60
N LEU A 160 4.42 -10.75 10.79
CA LEU A 160 5.11 -11.11 12.01
C LEU A 160 4.19 -11.86 12.96
N VAL A 161 4.72 -12.90 13.62
CA VAL A 161 4.08 -13.59 14.74
C VAL A 161 5.08 -13.66 15.90
N ASP A 162 4.71 -13.07 17.03
CA ASP A 162 5.56 -12.97 18.22
C ASP A 162 6.96 -12.42 17.91
N ALA A 163 6.99 -11.30 17.16
CA ALA A 163 8.20 -10.61 16.69
C ALA A 163 9.16 -11.47 15.84
N ARG A 164 8.66 -12.54 15.22
CA ARG A 164 9.37 -13.29 14.18
C ARG A 164 8.71 -13.07 12.84
N VAL A 165 9.51 -12.86 11.81
CA VAL A 165 9.03 -12.75 10.43
C VAL A 165 8.66 -14.15 9.94
N GLU A 166 7.39 -14.35 9.62
CA GLU A 166 6.86 -15.64 9.15
C GLU A 166 6.58 -15.63 7.63
N LEU A 167 6.33 -14.46 7.05
CA LEU A 167 6.16 -14.26 5.60
C LEU A 167 6.73 -12.89 5.21
N GLY A 168 7.38 -12.80 4.05
CA GLY A 168 7.83 -11.55 3.46
C GLY A 168 7.58 -11.56 1.96
N ILE A 169 6.99 -10.49 1.44
CA ILE A 169 6.75 -10.25 0.02
C ILE A 169 7.40 -8.91 -0.33
N ILE A 170 8.26 -8.92 -1.34
CA ILE A 170 8.94 -7.73 -1.85
C ILE A 170 8.62 -7.63 -3.34
N GLY A 171 7.99 -6.52 -3.73
CA GLY A 171 7.76 -6.19 -5.13
C GLY A 171 8.80 -5.20 -5.61
N CYS A 172 9.51 -5.53 -6.70
CA CYS A 172 10.54 -4.67 -7.32
C CYS A 172 10.05 -4.25 -8.72
N PRO A 173 9.39 -3.09 -8.88
CA PRO A 173 8.66 -2.79 -10.12
C PRO A 173 9.53 -2.31 -11.29
N ASN A 174 10.75 -1.81 -11.02
CA ASN A 174 11.69 -1.28 -12.03
C ASN A 174 12.75 -2.32 -12.41
#